data_AF-A0A952TYY9-F1
#
_entry.id   AF-A0A952TYY9-F1
#
_cell.length_a   1.000
_cell.length_b   1.000
_cell.length_c   1.000
_cell.angle_alpha   90.00
_cell.angle_beta   90.00
_cell.angle_gamma   90.00
#
_symmetry.space_group_name_H-M   'P 1'
#
loop_
_entity.id
_entity.type
_entity.pdbx_description
1 polymer ?
#
loop_
_entity_poly.entity_id
_entity_poly.type
_entity_poly.pdbx_seq_one_letter_code
_entity_poly.pdbx_strand_id
1 'polypeptide(L)'
;MTAGIRRLDKLMPPNPVRLLPVFAPAMMLAMVLLCAAGTKTPAHQFCDDGDKAASVGRYDEAISFYNKAIKADAGLSRAYLNRGIAYDNLDKFDLALKDFDKALELCPPNDKFRQEFYYNRGMCLHRLGRFNDAIKDYDAAIKLQKDASFHFMRGKSHRSAGSPGKAVSDFDIAASQAEGDDRAMSLFHRGLAYRDLGRNDKALDDFTLAIANFEQGYDGKDSMQLKGSKHNLPAAYWERGHLYEKLGKKELAAKDLKKADEFHYRPDIEHRLPVPVAH
;
A
#
# COMPACT_ATOMS: atom_id res chain seq x y z
N MET A 1 4.67 -55.80 -54.62
CA MET A 1 5.64 -55.70 -53.51
C MET A 1 6.73 -54.72 -53.90
N THR A 2 6.95 -53.73 -53.02
CA THR A 2 8.08 -52.77 -52.94
C THR A 2 8.38 -51.85 -54.13
N ALA A 3 7.79 -50.65 -54.07
CA ALA A 3 8.18 -49.47 -54.84
C ALA A 3 9.58 -48.99 -54.42
N GLY A 4 10.46 -48.77 -55.40
CA GLY A 4 11.81 -48.23 -55.23
C GLY A 4 11.78 -46.70 -55.07
N ILE A 5 12.23 -46.22 -53.92
CA ILE A 5 12.46 -44.79 -53.66
C ILE A 5 13.86 -44.43 -54.17
N ARG A 6 13.92 -43.67 -55.28
CA ARG A 6 15.10 -42.90 -55.68
C ARG A 6 15.27 -41.74 -54.70
N ARG A 7 16.35 -41.73 -53.89
CA ARG A 7 16.78 -40.52 -53.18
C ARG A 7 17.53 -39.61 -54.15
N LEU A 8 16.99 -38.41 -54.33
CA LEU A 8 17.66 -37.26 -54.94
C LEU A 8 18.62 -36.66 -53.90
N ASP A 9 19.92 -36.92 -54.05
CA ASP A 9 20.94 -36.06 -53.49
C ASP A 9 20.99 -34.78 -54.35
N LYS A 10 20.26 -33.75 -53.92
CA LYS A 10 20.40 -32.38 -54.44
C LYS A 10 21.07 -31.53 -53.38
N LEU A 11 22.23 -30.99 -53.79
CA LEU A 11 23.05 -29.99 -53.12
C LEU A 11 22.19 -28.91 -52.41
N MET A 12 22.40 -28.75 -51.11
CA MET A 12 22.22 -27.46 -50.43
C MET A 12 23.60 -26.80 -50.30
N PRO A 13 23.74 -25.48 -50.61
CA PRO A 13 24.99 -24.77 -50.37
C PRO A 13 25.26 -24.63 -48.87
N PRO A 14 26.53 -24.48 -48.45
CA PRO A 14 26.85 -24.31 -47.04
C PRO A 14 26.26 -23.00 -46.52
N ASN A 15 25.44 -23.12 -45.46
CA ASN A 15 24.95 -22.00 -44.67
C ASN A 15 26.16 -21.21 -44.14
N PRO A 16 26.30 -19.91 -44.42
CA PRO A 16 27.29 -19.11 -43.71
C PRO A 16 26.79 -18.96 -42.28
N VAL A 17 27.44 -19.69 -41.36
CA VAL A 17 27.31 -19.46 -39.92
C VAL A 17 27.71 -18.01 -39.68
N ARG A 18 26.71 -17.12 -39.57
CA ARG A 18 26.93 -15.79 -39.01
C ARG A 18 27.38 -16.00 -37.57
N LEU A 19 28.69 -15.85 -37.36
CA LEU A 19 29.30 -15.66 -36.06
C LEU A 19 28.53 -14.54 -35.34
N LEU A 20 27.63 -14.92 -34.43
CA LEU A 20 27.18 -14.01 -33.38
C LEU A 20 28.45 -13.55 -32.64
N PRO A 21 28.57 -12.25 -32.31
CA PRO A 21 29.73 -11.80 -31.57
C PRO A 21 29.78 -12.60 -30.27
N VAL A 22 30.86 -13.38 -30.11
CA VAL A 22 31.21 -14.03 -28.85
C VAL A 22 31.35 -12.88 -27.85
N PHE A 23 30.31 -12.67 -27.04
CA PHE A 23 30.45 -11.86 -25.84
C PHE A 23 31.63 -12.45 -25.06
N ALA A 24 32.66 -11.63 -24.84
CA ALA A 24 33.92 -12.06 -24.29
C ALA A 24 33.68 -12.94 -23.05
N PRO A 25 34.24 -14.17 -22.98
CA PRO A 25 34.04 -15.08 -21.85
C PRO A 25 34.39 -14.43 -20.51
N ALA A 26 35.32 -13.46 -20.50
CA ALA A 26 35.71 -12.69 -19.33
C ALA A 26 34.56 -11.86 -18.71
N MET A 27 33.61 -11.35 -19.50
CA MET A 27 32.51 -10.54 -18.99
C MET A 27 31.40 -11.41 -18.39
N MET A 28 31.12 -12.56 -19.00
CA MET A 28 30.26 -13.58 -18.38
C MET A 28 30.90 -14.17 -17.13
N LEU A 29 32.22 -14.43 -17.15
CA LEU A 29 32.95 -14.94 -15.99
C LEU A 29 32.97 -13.93 -14.84
N ALA A 30 33.09 -12.63 -15.13
CA ALA A 30 33.01 -11.57 -14.13
C ALA A 30 31.60 -11.46 -13.50
N MET A 31 30.53 -11.58 -14.31
CA MET A 31 29.16 -11.63 -13.78
C MET A 31 28.91 -12.90 -12.95
N VAL A 32 29.44 -14.05 -13.37
CA VAL A 32 29.34 -15.32 -12.61
C VAL A 32 30.18 -15.29 -11.31
N LEU A 33 31.34 -14.64 -11.31
CA LEU A 33 32.17 -14.45 -10.12
C LEU A 33 31.57 -13.44 -9.13
N LEU A 34 30.92 -12.38 -9.61
CA LEU A 34 30.11 -11.47 -8.77
C LEU A 34 28.93 -12.22 -8.11
N CYS A 35 28.28 -13.13 -8.83
CA CYS A 35 27.25 -14.01 -8.27
C CYS A 35 27.79 -14.98 -7.21
N ALA A 36 29.05 -15.42 -7.30
CA ALA A 36 29.64 -16.38 -6.37
C ALA A 36 30.16 -15.76 -5.06
N ALA A 37 30.39 -14.44 -5.00
CA ALA A 37 30.98 -13.76 -3.85
C ALA A 37 29.96 -13.09 -2.89
N GLY A 38 28.66 -13.16 -3.19
CA GLY A 38 27.63 -12.50 -2.36
C GLY A 38 27.77 -10.97 -2.29
N THR A 39 28.61 -10.37 -3.14
CA THR A 39 28.82 -8.92 -3.16
C THR A 39 27.66 -8.25 -3.87
N LYS A 40 26.92 -7.41 -3.15
CA LYS A 40 25.81 -6.63 -3.71
C LYS A 40 26.33 -5.80 -4.89
N THR A 41 25.62 -5.83 -6.02
CA THR A 41 25.95 -4.94 -7.15
C THR A 41 25.87 -3.47 -6.71
N PRO A 42 26.57 -2.53 -7.39
CA PRO A 42 26.45 -1.10 -7.10
C PRO A 42 24.99 -0.60 -7.07
N ALA A 43 24.13 -1.11 -7.96
CA ALA A 43 22.70 -0.74 -7.98
C ALA A 43 21.97 -1.15 -6.70
N HIS A 44 22.20 -2.37 -6.22
CA HIS A 44 21.63 -2.87 -4.97
C HIS A 44 22.17 -2.11 -3.75
N GLN A 45 23.45 -1.74 -3.75
CA GLN A 45 24.02 -0.92 -2.68
C GLN A 45 23.39 0.47 -2.62
N PHE A 46 23.24 1.14 -3.77
CA PHE A 46 22.53 2.42 -3.83
C PHE A 46 21.08 2.28 -3.38
N CYS A 47 20.40 1.18 -3.73
CA CYS A 47 19.04 0.92 -3.25
C CYS A 47 19.01 0.79 -1.72
N ASP A 48 19.94 0.05 -1.12
CA ASP A 48 20.03 -0.09 0.34
C ASP A 48 20.32 1.24 1.04
N ASP A 49 21.17 2.08 0.47
CA ASP A 49 21.46 3.41 1.01
C ASP A 49 20.24 4.34 0.92
N GLY A 50 19.47 4.22 -0.16
CA GLY A 50 18.16 4.86 -0.27
C GLY A 50 17.20 4.39 0.83
N ASP A 51 17.11 3.08 1.06
CA ASP A 51 16.24 2.50 2.10
C ASP A 51 16.62 2.98 3.51
N LYS A 52 17.93 3.10 3.80
CA LYS A 52 18.42 3.68 5.07
C LYS A 52 18.08 5.15 5.22
N ALA A 53 18.16 5.94 4.14
CA ALA A 53 17.78 7.35 4.19
C ALA A 53 16.25 7.51 4.38
N ALA A 54 15.46 6.69 3.69
CA ALA A 54 14.00 6.69 3.80
C ALA A 54 13.52 6.28 5.19
N SER A 55 14.16 5.30 5.85
CA SER A 55 13.75 4.83 7.19
C SER A 55 13.87 5.89 8.29
N VAL A 56 14.66 6.93 8.06
CA VAL A 56 14.79 8.11 8.95
C VAL A 56 14.12 9.37 8.38
N GLY A 57 13.25 9.21 7.37
CA GLY A 57 12.44 10.29 6.79
C GLY A 57 13.17 11.22 5.82
N ARG A 58 14.42 10.92 5.43
CA ARG A 58 15.19 11.75 4.47
C ARG A 58 14.85 11.36 3.03
N TYR A 59 13.62 11.67 2.61
CA TYR A 59 13.09 11.20 1.34
C TYR A 59 13.78 11.79 0.10
N ASP A 60 14.15 13.08 0.09
CA ASP A 60 14.89 13.66 -1.04
C ASP A 60 16.30 13.03 -1.20
N GLU A 61 16.97 12.71 -0.08
CA GLU A 61 18.24 11.97 -0.10
C GLU A 61 18.03 10.55 -0.61
N ALA A 62 16.98 9.86 -0.14
CA ALA A 62 16.63 8.53 -0.61
C ALA A 62 16.38 8.50 -2.12
N ILE A 63 15.64 9.48 -2.65
CA ILE A 63 15.40 9.67 -4.09
C ILE A 63 16.73 9.81 -4.86
N SER A 64 17.70 10.56 -4.33
CA SER A 64 19.02 10.69 -4.95
C SER A 64 19.76 9.35 -5.05
N PHE A 65 19.68 8.52 -4.00
CA PHE A 65 20.23 7.17 -4.02
C PHE A 65 19.49 6.24 -4.99
N TYR A 66 18.16 6.25 -5.00
CA TYR A 66 17.38 5.46 -5.96
C TYR A 66 17.64 5.88 -7.41
N ASN A 67 17.87 7.17 -7.68
CA ASN A 67 18.30 7.65 -9.00
C ASN A 67 19.63 7.04 -9.41
N LYS A 68 20.59 6.92 -8.50
CA LYS A 68 21.88 6.25 -8.76
C LYS A 68 21.69 4.74 -8.98
N ALA A 69 20.82 4.09 -8.20
CA ALA A 69 20.47 2.68 -8.38
C ALA A 69 19.90 2.41 -9.78
N ILE A 70 18.92 3.20 -10.21
CA ILE A 70 18.27 3.11 -11.52
C ILE A 70 19.25 3.40 -12.66
N LYS A 71 20.18 4.35 -12.46
CA LYS A 71 21.24 4.62 -13.45
C LYS A 71 22.21 3.46 -13.60
N ALA A 72 22.50 2.74 -12.50
CA ALA A 72 23.38 1.59 -12.50
C ALA A 72 22.69 0.32 -13.05
N ASP A 73 21.39 0.15 -12.79
CA ASP A 73 20.55 -0.91 -13.33
C ASP A 73 19.11 -0.42 -13.55
N ALA A 74 18.76 -0.17 -14.81
CA ALA A 74 17.44 0.31 -15.19
C ALA A 74 16.34 -0.77 -15.10
N GLY A 75 16.71 -2.04 -14.90
CA GLY A 75 15.80 -3.16 -14.71
C GLY A 75 15.45 -3.45 -13.24
N LEU A 76 16.07 -2.73 -12.29
CA LEU A 76 15.85 -2.94 -10.86
C LEU A 76 14.49 -2.39 -10.41
N SER A 77 13.44 -3.19 -10.58
CA SER A 77 12.05 -2.85 -10.24
C SER A 77 11.88 -2.30 -8.82
N ARG A 78 12.61 -2.85 -7.84
CA ARG A 78 12.60 -2.39 -6.44
C ARG A 78 13.06 -0.94 -6.27
N ALA A 79 14.03 -0.48 -7.06
CA ALA A 79 14.50 0.90 -6.98
C ALA A 79 13.41 1.89 -7.44
N TYR A 80 12.63 1.52 -8.46
CA TYR A 80 11.45 2.31 -8.87
C TYR A 80 10.36 2.26 -7.80
N LEU A 81 10.04 1.07 -7.26
CA LEU A 81 9.05 0.94 -6.18
C LEU A 81 9.40 1.87 -5.00
N ASN A 82 10.63 1.81 -4.52
CA ASN A 82 11.04 2.55 -3.32
C ASN A 82 11.16 4.06 -3.60
N ARG A 83 11.58 4.47 -4.80
CA ARG A 83 11.53 5.88 -5.21
C ARG A 83 10.09 6.39 -5.32
N GLY A 84 9.18 5.56 -5.81
CA GLY A 84 7.75 5.85 -5.82
C GLY A 84 7.18 6.07 -4.43
N ILE A 85 7.54 5.22 -3.46
CA ILE A 85 7.17 5.39 -2.04
C ILE A 85 7.73 6.70 -1.48
N ALA A 86 8.98 7.02 -1.76
CA ALA A 86 9.58 8.28 -1.32
C ALA A 86 8.86 9.51 -1.93
N TYR A 87 8.45 9.44 -3.19
CA TYR A 87 7.62 10.48 -3.81
C TYR A 87 6.23 10.57 -3.19
N ASP A 88 5.57 9.46 -2.86
CA ASP A 88 4.26 9.44 -2.18
C ASP A 88 4.34 10.12 -0.81
N ASN A 89 5.41 9.87 -0.05
CA ASN A 89 5.63 10.52 1.25
C ASN A 89 5.94 12.03 1.15
N LEU A 90 6.33 12.51 -0.03
CA LEU A 90 6.52 13.93 -0.33
C LEU A 90 5.31 14.54 -1.05
N ASP A 91 4.17 13.85 -1.06
CA ASP A 91 2.93 14.23 -1.78
C ASP A 91 3.11 14.46 -3.29
N LYS A 92 4.18 13.93 -3.88
CA LYS A 92 4.49 14.00 -5.32
C LYS A 92 3.83 12.83 -6.06
N PHE A 93 2.50 12.71 -5.92
CA PHE A 93 1.73 11.53 -6.35
C PHE A 93 1.87 11.19 -7.85
N ASP A 94 1.95 12.17 -8.74
CA ASP A 94 2.12 11.92 -10.18
C ASP A 94 3.49 11.28 -10.50
N LEU A 95 4.55 11.65 -9.76
CA LEU A 95 5.86 11.04 -9.89
C LEU A 95 5.86 9.63 -9.29
N ALA A 96 5.22 9.48 -8.12
CA ALA A 96 5.06 8.18 -7.47
C ALA A 96 4.35 7.17 -8.39
N LEU A 97 3.25 7.59 -9.02
CA LEU A 97 2.47 6.73 -9.90
C LEU A 97 3.26 6.25 -11.12
N LYS A 98 4.04 7.15 -11.75
CA LYS A 98 4.93 6.78 -12.87
C LYS A 98 5.95 5.73 -12.46
N ASP A 99 6.53 5.89 -11.27
CA ASP A 99 7.50 4.94 -10.74
C ASP A 99 6.86 3.61 -10.38
N PHE A 100 5.66 3.60 -9.79
CA PHE A 100 4.93 2.36 -9.51
C PHE A 100 4.53 1.61 -10.79
N ASP A 101 4.10 2.32 -11.83
CA ASP A 101 3.82 1.73 -13.13
C ASP A 101 5.07 1.09 -13.72
N LYS A 102 6.22 1.79 -13.69
CA LYS A 102 7.48 1.25 -14.17
C LYS A 102 7.97 0.06 -13.34
N ALA A 103 7.79 0.13 -12.03
CA ALA A 103 8.14 -0.95 -11.11
C ALA A 103 7.35 -2.23 -11.43
N LEU A 104 6.03 -2.11 -11.70
CA LEU A 104 5.18 -3.23 -12.11
C LEU A 104 5.48 -3.78 -13.51
N GLU A 105 5.88 -2.90 -14.45
CA GLU A 105 6.32 -3.29 -15.80
C GLU A 105 7.58 -4.18 -15.73
N LEU A 106 8.52 -3.83 -14.85
CA LEU A 106 9.79 -4.54 -14.67
C LEU A 106 9.69 -5.74 -13.72
N CYS A 107 8.70 -5.76 -12.83
CA CYS A 107 8.48 -6.83 -11.87
C CYS A 107 8.06 -8.14 -12.59
N PRO A 108 8.80 -9.25 -12.40
CA PRO A 108 8.42 -10.53 -12.99
C PRO A 108 7.00 -10.95 -12.58
N PRO A 109 6.18 -11.53 -13.47
CA PRO A 109 4.78 -11.87 -13.18
C PRO A 109 4.59 -12.78 -11.96
N ASN A 110 5.57 -13.64 -11.67
CA ASN A 110 5.57 -14.61 -10.57
C ASN A 110 6.45 -14.16 -9.39
N ASP A 111 6.84 -12.89 -9.33
CA ASP A 111 7.60 -12.37 -8.20
C ASP A 111 6.75 -12.47 -6.91
N LYS A 112 7.34 -13.05 -5.87
CA LYS A 112 6.67 -13.30 -4.58
C LYS A 112 6.30 -12.03 -3.81
N PHE A 113 6.80 -10.86 -4.22
CA PHE A 113 6.51 -9.56 -3.62
C PHE A 113 5.65 -8.68 -4.52
N ARG A 114 5.18 -9.18 -5.68
CA ARG A 114 4.41 -8.40 -6.66
C ARG A 114 3.14 -7.76 -6.08
N GLN A 115 2.54 -8.37 -5.06
CA GLN A 115 1.43 -7.81 -4.29
C GLN A 115 1.76 -6.45 -3.66
N GLU A 116 2.99 -6.23 -3.20
CA GLU A 116 3.41 -4.97 -2.58
C GLU A 116 3.41 -3.83 -3.60
N PHE A 117 3.75 -4.12 -4.86
CA PHE A 117 3.75 -3.15 -5.94
C PHE A 117 2.32 -2.69 -6.25
N TYR A 118 1.37 -3.63 -6.35
CA TYR A 118 -0.04 -3.30 -6.51
C TYR A 118 -0.59 -2.54 -5.30
N TYR A 119 -0.25 -2.97 -4.08
CA TYR A 119 -0.71 -2.30 -2.87
C TYR A 119 -0.26 -0.84 -2.81
N ASN A 120 1.03 -0.57 -3.03
CA ASN A 120 1.58 0.79 -3.00
C ASN A 120 0.99 1.67 -4.12
N ARG A 121 0.84 1.13 -5.34
CA ARG A 121 0.18 1.87 -6.42
C ARG A 121 -1.29 2.17 -6.10
N GLY A 122 -2.01 1.20 -5.54
CA GLY A 122 -3.38 1.36 -5.07
C GLY A 122 -3.50 2.46 -4.01
N MET A 123 -2.55 2.55 -3.07
CA MET A 123 -2.53 3.61 -2.06
C MET A 123 -2.38 5.00 -2.68
N CYS A 124 -1.44 5.17 -3.62
CA CYS A 124 -1.25 6.42 -4.33
C CYS A 124 -2.50 6.79 -5.16
N LEU A 125 -3.09 5.82 -5.86
CA LEU A 125 -4.35 6.02 -6.61
C LEU A 125 -5.51 6.44 -5.69
N HIS A 126 -5.61 5.87 -4.48
CA HIS A 126 -6.60 6.27 -3.48
C HIS A 126 -6.41 7.73 -3.06
N ARG A 127 -5.18 8.15 -2.77
CA ARG A 127 -4.86 9.55 -2.40
C ARG A 127 -5.18 10.53 -3.53
N LEU A 128 -4.98 10.12 -4.78
CA LEU A 128 -5.38 10.87 -5.98
C LEU A 128 -6.90 10.89 -6.25
N GLY A 129 -7.72 10.25 -5.41
CA GLY A 129 -9.17 10.14 -5.61
C GLY A 129 -9.59 9.16 -6.72
N ARG A 130 -8.64 8.40 -7.29
CA ARG A 130 -8.88 7.40 -8.35
C ARG A 130 -9.31 6.07 -7.74
N PHE A 131 -10.39 6.08 -6.98
CA PHE A 131 -10.81 4.97 -6.12
C PHE A 131 -11.07 3.67 -6.89
N ASN A 132 -11.68 3.73 -8.08
CA ASN A 132 -11.95 2.54 -8.89
C ASN A 132 -10.66 1.88 -9.42
N ASP A 133 -9.62 2.65 -9.71
CA ASP A 133 -8.34 2.09 -10.12
C ASP A 133 -7.59 1.51 -8.91
N ALA A 134 -7.65 2.19 -7.76
CA ALA A 134 -7.12 1.65 -6.50
C ALA A 134 -7.75 0.30 -6.13
N ILE A 135 -9.08 0.16 -6.28
CA ILE A 135 -9.79 -1.11 -6.05
C ILE A 135 -9.24 -2.23 -6.94
N LYS A 136 -8.99 -1.98 -8.23
CA LYS A 136 -8.43 -2.99 -9.14
C LYS A 136 -7.04 -3.46 -8.69
N ASP A 137 -6.22 -2.54 -8.19
CA ASP A 137 -4.90 -2.86 -7.67
C ASP A 137 -4.98 -3.67 -6.37
N TYR A 138 -5.86 -3.29 -5.44
CA TYR A 138 -6.08 -4.09 -4.24
C TYR A 138 -6.65 -5.47 -4.55
N ASP A 139 -7.54 -5.60 -5.55
CA ASP A 139 -8.00 -6.90 -6.05
C ASP A 139 -6.84 -7.76 -6.58
N ALA A 140 -5.90 -7.14 -7.30
CA ALA A 140 -4.70 -7.83 -7.79
C ALA A 140 -3.78 -8.26 -6.64
N ALA A 141 -3.57 -7.41 -5.62
CA ALA A 141 -2.79 -7.75 -4.43
C ALA A 141 -3.42 -8.91 -3.64
N ILE A 142 -4.73 -8.87 -3.38
CA ILE A 142 -5.49 -9.90 -2.64
C ILE A 142 -5.44 -11.27 -3.34
N LYS A 143 -5.42 -11.30 -4.68
CA LYS A 143 -5.27 -12.54 -5.45
C LYS A 143 -3.91 -13.21 -5.24
N LEU A 144 -2.87 -12.43 -4.97
CA LEU A 144 -1.50 -12.91 -4.79
C LEU A 144 -1.22 -13.27 -3.33
N GLN A 145 -1.69 -12.46 -2.38
CA GLN A 145 -1.53 -12.69 -0.95
C GLN A 145 -2.77 -12.18 -0.21
N LYS A 146 -3.28 -12.99 0.71
CA LYS A 146 -4.33 -12.56 1.63
C LYS A 146 -3.69 -11.83 2.81
N ASP A 147 -4.02 -10.55 2.95
CA ASP A 147 -3.54 -9.70 4.01
C ASP A 147 -4.65 -8.73 4.44
N ALA A 148 -4.80 -8.52 5.75
CA ALA A 148 -5.84 -7.65 6.32
C ALA A 148 -5.73 -6.21 5.81
N SER A 149 -4.50 -5.72 5.60
CA SER A 149 -4.23 -4.35 5.12
C SER A 149 -4.78 -4.11 3.71
N PHE A 150 -4.74 -5.12 2.84
CA PHE A 150 -5.25 -5.01 1.47
C PHE A 150 -6.78 -4.89 1.47
N HIS A 151 -7.45 -5.70 2.29
CA HIS A 151 -8.89 -5.60 2.50
C HIS A 151 -9.27 -4.25 3.11
N PHE A 152 -8.56 -3.80 4.14
CA PHE A 152 -8.80 -2.51 4.77
C PHE A 152 -8.73 -1.35 3.76
N MET A 153 -7.67 -1.30 2.94
CA MET A 153 -7.50 -0.24 1.95
C MET A 153 -8.49 -0.33 0.78
N ARG A 154 -8.87 -1.54 0.36
CA ARG A 154 -9.97 -1.74 -0.61
C ARG A 154 -11.31 -1.29 -0.04
N GLY A 155 -11.57 -1.57 1.25
CA GLY A 155 -12.76 -1.12 1.96
C GLY A 155 -12.86 0.41 2.02
N LYS A 156 -11.76 1.09 2.36
CA LYS A 156 -11.68 2.56 2.31
C LYS A 156 -11.99 3.09 0.92
N SER A 157 -11.43 2.47 -0.11
CA SER A 157 -11.65 2.87 -1.50
C SER A 157 -13.08 2.61 -1.98
N HIS A 158 -13.70 1.48 -1.59
CA HIS A 158 -15.11 1.21 -1.86
C HIS A 158 -16.02 2.22 -1.20
N ARG A 159 -15.75 2.61 0.05
CA ARG A 159 -16.52 3.63 0.75
C ARG A 159 -16.42 4.98 0.03
N SER A 160 -15.21 5.43 -0.30
CA SER A 160 -14.98 6.68 -1.04
C SER A 160 -15.56 6.66 -2.46
N ALA A 161 -15.63 5.49 -3.10
CA ALA A 161 -16.29 5.29 -4.39
C ALA A 161 -17.83 5.19 -4.31
N GLY A 162 -18.44 5.43 -3.13
CA GLY A 162 -19.89 5.38 -2.95
C GLY A 162 -20.46 3.96 -2.90
N SER A 163 -19.64 2.96 -2.58
CA SER A 163 -20.03 1.54 -2.44
C SER A 163 -19.90 1.03 -0.99
N PRO A 164 -20.57 1.64 0.00
CA PRO A 164 -20.37 1.33 1.42
C PRO A 164 -20.76 -0.12 1.79
N GLY A 165 -21.65 -0.78 1.04
CA GLY A 165 -21.96 -2.21 1.23
C GLY A 165 -20.75 -3.12 1.00
N LYS A 166 -19.97 -2.87 -0.05
CA LYS A 166 -18.71 -3.59 -0.32
C LYS A 166 -17.65 -3.25 0.71
N ALA A 167 -17.59 -1.98 1.14
CA ALA A 167 -16.70 -1.54 2.19
C ALA A 167 -16.92 -2.30 3.51
N VAL A 168 -18.18 -2.51 3.91
CA VAL A 168 -18.52 -3.31 5.09
C VAL A 168 -17.93 -4.72 5.00
N SER A 169 -18.07 -5.40 3.85
CA SER A 169 -17.51 -6.74 3.66
C SER A 169 -15.99 -6.78 3.79
N ASP A 170 -15.31 -5.76 3.27
CA ASP A 170 -13.86 -5.67 3.37
C ASP A 170 -13.38 -5.37 4.80
N PHE A 171 -14.03 -4.45 5.50
CA PHE A 171 -13.69 -4.14 6.88
C PHE A 171 -14.03 -5.30 7.83
N ASP A 172 -15.03 -6.12 7.52
CA ASP A 172 -15.32 -7.35 8.28
C ASP A 172 -14.16 -8.34 8.18
N ILE A 173 -13.64 -8.58 6.98
CA ILE A 173 -12.46 -9.43 6.77
C ILE A 173 -11.26 -8.84 7.52
N ALA A 174 -10.98 -7.54 7.35
CA ALA A 174 -9.85 -6.89 8.01
C ALA A 174 -9.94 -6.97 9.55
N ALA A 175 -11.12 -6.70 10.13
CA ALA A 175 -11.35 -6.78 11.57
C ALA A 175 -11.24 -8.23 12.10
N SER A 176 -11.60 -9.23 11.31
CA SER A 176 -11.49 -10.65 11.70
C SER A 176 -10.05 -11.16 11.76
N GLN A 177 -9.13 -10.50 11.05
CA GLN A 177 -7.73 -10.90 10.92
C GLN A 177 -6.77 -10.02 11.74
N ALA A 178 -7.29 -9.00 12.42
CA ALA A 178 -6.52 -8.05 13.20
C ALA A 178 -6.86 -8.13 14.68
N GLU A 179 -5.95 -7.62 15.51
CA GLU A 179 -6.12 -7.48 16.96
C GLU A 179 -5.79 -6.06 17.41
N GLY A 180 -6.20 -5.73 18.63
CA GLY A 180 -5.96 -4.43 19.25
C GLY A 180 -6.35 -3.25 18.37
N ASP A 181 -5.40 -2.36 18.16
CA ASP A 181 -5.55 -1.09 17.48
C ASP A 181 -5.91 -1.23 15.98
N ASP A 182 -5.39 -2.24 15.29
CA ASP A 182 -5.70 -2.48 13.86
C ASP A 182 -7.12 -3.01 13.69
N ARG A 183 -7.58 -3.84 14.64
CA ARG A 183 -8.97 -4.26 14.73
C ARG A 183 -9.88 -3.08 15.02
N ALA A 184 -9.49 -2.22 15.95
CA ALA A 184 -10.24 -1.01 16.31
C ALA A 184 -10.44 -0.08 15.11
N MET A 185 -9.39 0.16 14.31
CA MET A 185 -9.49 0.93 13.07
C MET A 185 -10.45 0.29 12.07
N SER A 186 -10.37 -1.03 11.87
CA SER A 186 -11.25 -1.75 10.96
C SER A 186 -12.71 -1.66 11.39
N LEU A 187 -12.99 -1.81 12.70
CA LEU A 187 -14.33 -1.64 13.27
C LEU A 187 -14.84 -0.20 13.12
N PHE A 188 -14.01 0.80 13.41
CA PHE A 188 -14.37 2.21 13.23
C PHE A 188 -14.78 2.50 11.78
N HIS A 189 -13.97 2.07 10.81
CA HIS A 189 -14.28 2.28 9.40
C HIS A 189 -15.49 1.46 8.92
N ARG A 190 -15.76 0.28 9.49
CA ARG A 190 -16.99 -0.48 9.26
C ARG A 190 -18.21 0.23 9.83
N GLY A 191 -18.10 0.84 11.00
CA GLY A 191 -19.13 1.69 11.60
C GLY A 191 -19.47 2.90 10.72
N LEU A 192 -18.45 3.58 10.18
CA LEU A 192 -18.63 4.64 9.19
C LEU A 192 -19.37 4.15 7.94
N ALA A 193 -19.01 2.96 7.41
CA ALA A 193 -19.69 2.38 6.26
C ALA A 193 -21.15 1.97 6.58
N TYR A 194 -21.44 1.45 7.77
CA TYR A 194 -22.82 1.17 8.21
C TYR A 194 -23.65 2.45 8.37
N ARG A 195 -23.05 3.52 8.89
CA ARG A 195 -23.70 4.84 9.00
C ARG A 195 -24.04 5.38 7.61
N ASP A 196 -23.14 5.27 6.64
CA ASP A 196 -23.39 5.69 5.24
C ASP A 196 -24.51 4.85 4.58
N LEU A 197 -24.74 3.62 5.05
CA LEU A 197 -25.89 2.78 4.66
C LEU A 197 -27.18 3.07 5.46
N GLY A 198 -27.15 4.00 6.42
CA GLY A 198 -28.26 4.28 7.32
C GLY A 198 -28.51 3.21 8.39
N ARG A 199 -27.62 2.22 8.54
CA ARG A 199 -27.73 1.14 9.53
C ARG A 199 -27.17 1.59 10.88
N ASN A 200 -27.83 2.56 11.50
CA ASN A 200 -27.35 3.25 12.70
C ASN A 200 -27.06 2.29 13.88
N ASP A 201 -27.89 1.26 14.09
CA ASP A 201 -27.67 0.32 15.20
C ASP A 201 -26.33 -0.42 15.07
N LYS A 202 -26.02 -0.90 13.86
CA LYS A 202 -24.74 -1.56 13.59
C LYS A 202 -23.55 -0.62 13.66
N ALA A 203 -23.74 0.63 13.24
CA ALA A 203 -22.71 1.65 13.36
C ALA A 203 -22.40 1.95 14.84
N LEU A 204 -23.42 2.04 15.70
CA LEU A 204 -23.25 2.19 17.15
C LEU A 204 -22.48 1.02 17.78
N ASP A 205 -22.83 -0.21 17.39
CA ASP A 205 -22.14 -1.43 17.87
C ASP A 205 -20.65 -1.37 17.50
N ASP A 206 -20.34 -1.07 16.23
CA ASP A 206 -18.97 -1.00 15.74
C ASP A 206 -18.16 0.13 16.37
N PHE A 207 -18.74 1.33 16.53
CA PHE A 207 -18.07 2.42 17.24
C PHE A 207 -17.82 2.07 18.71
N THR A 208 -18.75 1.37 19.35
CA THR A 208 -18.57 0.93 20.74
C THR A 208 -17.45 -0.07 20.89
N LEU A 209 -17.37 -1.06 20.00
CA LEU A 209 -16.27 -2.01 19.97
C LEU A 209 -14.94 -1.31 19.63
N ALA A 210 -14.92 -0.39 18.66
CA ALA A 210 -13.73 0.36 18.30
C ALA A 210 -13.17 1.16 19.48
N ILE A 211 -14.02 1.94 20.17
CA ILE A 211 -13.64 2.71 21.36
C ILE A 211 -13.07 1.79 22.44
N ALA A 212 -13.76 0.68 22.75
CA ALA A 212 -13.29 -0.27 23.75
C ALA A 212 -11.91 -0.86 23.41
N ASN A 213 -11.60 -1.11 22.13
CA ASN A 213 -10.29 -1.62 21.71
C ASN A 213 -9.22 -0.51 21.78
N PHE A 214 -9.52 0.71 21.31
CA PHE A 214 -8.58 1.84 21.39
C PHE A 214 -8.22 2.23 22.83
N GLU A 215 -9.19 2.15 23.74
CA GLU A 215 -8.99 2.44 25.17
C GLU A 215 -8.21 1.34 25.90
N GLN A 216 -8.04 0.16 25.29
CA GLN A 216 -7.24 -0.89 25.89
C GLN A 216 -5.79 -0.41 26.05
N GLY A 217 -5.32 -0.36 27.30
CA GLY A 217 -3.99 0.17 27.65
C GLY A 217 -3.85 1.69 27.57
N TYR A 218 -4.95 2.44 27.42
CA TYR A 218 -4.96 3.90 27.55
C TYR A 218 -5.27 4.29 29.00
N ASP A 219 -4.38 5.05 29.65
CA ASP A 219 -4.53 5.43 31.06
C ASP A 219 -5.40 6.68 31.28
N GLY A 220 -5.88 7.29 30.19
CA GLY A 220 -6.80 8.43 30.23
C GLY A 220 -6.16 9.78 30.53
N LYS A 221 -4.82 9.88 30.66
CA LYS A 221 -4.17 11.07 31.25
C LYS A 221 -3.54 12.03 30.25
N ASP A 222 -3.20 11.60 29.04
CA ASP A 222 -2.56 12.46 28.03
C ASP A 222 -3.27 12.38 26.66
N SER A 223 -4.21 13.30 26.43
CA SER A 223 -4.85 13.48 25.11
C SER A 223 -3.85 13.88 24.01
N MET A 224 -2.70 14.45 24.38
CA MET A 224 -1.60 14.82 23.47
C MET A 224 -0.71 13.64 23.03
N GLN A 225 -0.91 12.43 23.55
CA GLN A 225 -0.05 11.26 23.29
C GLN A 225 -0.73 10.13 22.51
N LEU A 226 -1.84 10.38 21.80
CA LEU A 226 -2.41 9.39 20.89
C LEU A 226 -1.44 9.13 19.73
N LYS A 227 -0.57 8.13 19.88
CA LYS A 227 0.36 7.66 18.85
C LYS A 227 -0.30 6.58 18.01
N GLY A 228 0.06 6.54 16.73
CA GLY A 228 -0.44 5.52 15.80
C GLY A 228 -1.96 5.61 15.63
N SER A 229 -2.59 4.48 15.36
CA SER A 229 -4.04 4.26 15.16
C SER A 229 -4.99 4.89 16.19
N LYS A 230 -4.53 5.10 17.44
CA LYS A 230 -5.31 5.69 18.53
C LYS A 230 -5.74 7.14 18.26
N HIS A 231 -5.15 7.81 17.26
CA HIS A 231 -5.65 9.10 16.76
C HIS A 231 -7.12 9.06 16.29
N ASN A 232 -7.67 7.88 16.00
CA ASN A 232 -9.08 7.72 15.63
C ASN A 232 -10.03 7.61 16.83
N LEU A 233 -9.53 7.47 18.05
CA LEU A 233 -10.37 7.38 19.25
C LEU A 233 -11.30 8.60 19.42
N PRO A 234 -10.82 9.85 19.27
CA PRO A 234 -11.69 11.02 19.37
C PRO A 234 -12.75 11.07 18.27
N ALA A 235 -12.37 10.67 17.05
CA ALA A 235 -13.30 10.56 15.93
C ALA A 235 -14.39 9.51 16.20
N ALA A 236 -14.03 8.36 16.77
CA ALA A 236 -15.00 7.32 17.14
C ALA A 236 -16.01 7.81 18.20
N TYR A 237 -15.53 8.56 19.20
CA TYR A 237 -16.39 9.23 20.17
C TYR A 237 -17.33 10.24 19.52
N TRP A 238 -16.79 11.11 18.67
CA TRP A 238 -17.56 12.12 17.95
C TRP A 238 -18.68 11.47 17.11
N GLU A 239 -18.33 10.47 16.30
CA GLU A 239 -19.25 9.78 15.42
C GLU A 239 -20.36 9.05 16.18
N ARG A 240 -20.03 8.37 17.27
CA ARG A 240 -21.02 7.69 18.12
C ARG A 240 -21.93 8.69 18.84
N GLY A 241 -21.37 9.80 19.31
CA GLY A 241 -22.10 10.89 19.96
C GLY A 241 -23.17 11.50 19.06
N HIS A 242 -22.82 11.87 17.83
CA HIS A 242 -23.79 12.39 16.84
C HIS A 242 -24.85 11.36 16.45
N LEU A 243 -24.47 10.08 16.41
CA LEU A 243 -25.43 9.02 16.16
C LEU A 243 -26.42 8.85 17.33
N TYR A 244 -25.97 9.04 18.57
CA TYR A 244 -26.86 9.11 19.73
C TYR A 244 -27.81 10.31 19.69
N GLU A 245 -27.35 11.49 19.26
CA GLU A 245 -28.23 12.66 19.09
C GLU A 245 -29.34 12.39 18.09
N LYS A 246 -28.97 11.83 16.93
CA LYS A 246 -29.92 11.43 15.88
C LYS A 246 -30.99 10.45 16.38
N LEU A 247 -30.66 9.63 17.37
CA LEU A 247 -31.54 8.64 18.00
C LEU A 247 -32.24 9.16 19.26
N GLY A 248 -32.08 10.44 19.62
CA GLY A 248 -32.70 11.06 20.79
C GLY A 248 -32.06 10.67 22.14
N LYS A 249 -30.90 10.01 22.14
CA LYS A 249 -30.20 9.55 23.36
C LYS A 249 -29.28 10.65 23.92
N LYS A 250 -29.88 11.77 24.35
CA LYS A 250 -29.18 13.02 24.70
C LYS A 250 -28.05 12.87 25.72
N GLU A 251 -28.25 12.09 26.78
CA GLU A 251 -27.24 11.91 27.83
C GLU A 251 -26.00 11.17 27.32
N LEU A 252 -26.20 10.11 26.52
CA LEU A 252 -25.11 9.36 25.92
C LEU A 252 -24.36 10.20 24.87
N ALA A 253 -25.10 10.98 24.07
CA ALA A 253 -24.50 11.92 23.14
C ALA A 253 -23.61 12.94 23.85
N ALA A 254 -24.12 13.61 24.88
CA ALA A 254 -23.37 14.61 25.64
C ALA A 254 -22.08 14.02 26.26
N LYS A 255 -22.14 12.77 26.75
CA LYS A 255 -20.97 12.07 27.28
C LYS A 255 -19.90 11.84 26.21
N ASP A 256 -20.28 11.33 25.04
CA ASP A 256 -19.35 11.00 23.96
C ASP A 256 -18.76 12.27 23.30
N LEU A 257 -19.59 13.29 23.07
CA LEU A 257 -19.13 14.55 22.49
C LEU A 257 -18.19 15.30 23.44
N LYS A 258 -18.46 15.27 24.75
CA LYS A 258 -17.52 15.79 25.75
C LYS A 258 -16.18 15.06 25.70
N LYS A 259 -16.19 13.73 25.53
CA LYS A 259 -14.96 12.95 25.37
C LYS A 259 -14.20 13.36 24.11
N ALA A 260 -14.85 13.52 22.97
CA ALA A 260 -14.20 14.03 21.76
C ALA A 260 -13.60 15.44 21.96
N ASP A 261 -14.28 16.32 22.69
CA ASP A 261 -13.80 17.66 23.02
C ASP A 261 -12.60 17.67 23.97
N GLU A 262 -12.51 16.73 24.92
CA GLU A 262 -11.34 16.55 25.80
C GLU A 262 -10.06 16.24 24.99
N PHE A 263 -10.20 15.68 23.79
CA PHE A 263 -9.11 15.47 22.83
C PHE A 263 -8.90 16.64 21.85
N HIS A 264 -9.65 17.74 22.00
CA HIS A 264 -9.67 18.85 21.04
C HIS A 264 -10.02 18.42 19.60
N TYR A 265 -10.82 17.36 19.45
CA TYR A 265 -11.18 16.84 18.14
C TYR A 265 -12.08 17.81 17.36
N ARG A 266 -11.71 18.07 16.10
CA ARG A 266 -12.42 18.99 15.20
C ARG A 266 -12.48 18.35 13.80
N PRO A 267 -13.62 17.77 13.40
CA PRO A 267 -13.75 17.04 12.13
C PRO A 267 -13.51 17.92 10.90
N ASP A 268 -13.78 19.21 11.02
CA ASP A 268 -13.62 20.25 10.01
C ASP A 268 -12.16 20.72 9.84
N ILE A 269 -11.33 20.50 10.85
CA ILE A 269 -9.90 20.86 10.84
C ILE A 269 -9.04 19.71 10.33
N GLU A 270 -9.40 18.43 10.51
CA GLU A 270 -8.61 17.31 9.99
C GLU A 270 -8.68 17.15 8.47
N HIS A 271 -9.75 17.64 7.82
CA HIS A 271 -9.75 17.84 6.37
C HIS A 271 -8.93 19.06 5.91
N ARG A 272 -8.35 19.83 6.85
CA ARG A 272 -7.49 20.99 6.66
C ARG A 272 -6.28 21.01 7.60
N LEU A 273 -5.75 19.87 8.02
CA LEU A 273 -4.46 19.89 8.70
C LEU A 273 -3.38 20.12 7.63
N PRO A 274 -2.55 21.17 7.76
CA PRO A 274 -1.40 21.31 6.89
C PRO A 274 -0.53 20.07 7.07
N VAL A 275 -0.07 19.51 5.96
CA VAL A 275 1.06 18.59 5.90
C VAL A 275 2.11 19.10 6.89
N PRO A 276 2.62 18.29 7.83
CA PRO A 276 3.61 18.76 8.79
C PRO A 276 4.79 19.35 8.01
N VAL A 277 4.96 20.67 8.09
CA VAL A 277 6.13 21.34 7.55
C VAL A 277 7.29 20.87 8.42
N ALA A 278 8.15 20.04 7.84
CA ALA A 278 9.42 19.68 8.46
C ALA A 278 10.21 20.97 8.71
N HIS A 279 10.54 21.25 9.97
CA HIS A 279 11.60 22.17 10.36
C HIS A 279 12.90 21.39 10.49
#